data_AF-A0A095SSQ1-F1
#
_entry.id   AF-A0A095SSQ1-F1
#
_cell.length_a   1.000
_cell.length_b   1.000
_cell.length_c   1.000
_cell.angle_alpha   90.00
_cell.angle_beta   90.00
_cell.angle_gamma   90.00
#
_symmetry.space_group_name_H-M   'P 1'
#
loop_
_entity.id
_entity.type
_entity.pdbx_description
1 polymer ?
#
loop_
_entity_poly.entity_id
_entity_poly.type
_entity_poly.pdbx_seq_one_letter_code
_entity_poly.pdbx_strand_id
1 'polypeptide(L)'
;MKILGYSERGIINSLIFSIGEDKELMSKFINKITVHESFKLGNPKRYTVLLEQSFSDFGDADMVIIIHYKDKEVEKAEDKIVLFIEGKVNTSGSNWIIKTQHDKYIQKKEYKGYSSNLFYQLYFKKQLIDNWPDIKNDLEKDTKDRKVAIQSFFRKRKIGNNPIVHKAFNLIECKEAYYIGIVPTKQSEIDNFDGKIDFDMSFLSWEKVEEFCEENKEQHACLEKVLDIFDYNDQQIYNRKTH
;
A
#
# COMPACT_ATOMS: atom_id res chain seq x y z
N MET A 1 -23.41 13.10 12.16
CA MET A 1 -23.13 13.20 10.71
C MET A 1 -22.64 11.84 10.23
N LYS A 2 -23.22 11.29 9.16
CA LYS A 2 -22.83 9.99 8.59
C LYS A 2 -22.05 10.25 7.30
N ILE A 3 -20.86 9.66 7.17
CA ILE A 3 -19.99 9.78 5.98
C ILE A 3 -19.84 8.38 5.40
N LEU A 4 -20.24 8.21 4.14
CA LEU A 4 -20.21 6.93 3.44
C LEU A 4 -19.43 7.13 2.14
N GLY A 5 -18.40 6.31 1.92
CA GLY A 5 -17.57 6.34 0.72
C GLY A 5 -17.65 5.01 -0.02
N TYR A 6 -17.63 5.06 -1.35
CA TYR A 6 -17.51 3.90 -2.23
C TYR A 6 -16.06 3.78 -2.73
N SER A 7 -15.61 2.58 -3.13
CA SER A 7 -14.25 2.21 -3.63
C SER A 7 -13.22 1.76 -2.58
N GLU A 8 -12.11 1.16 -3.06
CA GLU A 8 -10.93 0.81 -2.26
C GLU A 8 -10.47 1.99 -1.39
N ARG A 9 -10.35 3.16 -2.03
CA ARG A 9 -9.81 4.39 -1.42
C ARG A 9 -10.73 4.92 -0.33
N GLY A 10 -12.04 4.80 -0.51
CA GLY A 10 -13.02 5.21 0.49
C GLY A 10 -12.82 4.48 1.82
N ILE A 11 -12.55 3.18 1.76
CA ILE A 11 -12.32 2.36 2.96
C ILE A 11 -10.95 2.63 3.56
N ILE A 12 -9.89 2.67 2.75
CA ILE A 12 -8.54 2.99 3.24
C ILE A 12 -8.53 4.34 3.95
N ASN A 13 -9.10 5.37 3.33
CA ASN A 13 -9.15 6.70 3.92
C ASN A 13 -9.95 6.68 5.23
N SER A 14 -11.13 6.03 5.25
CA SER A 14 -11.93 5.92 6.48
C SER A 14 -11.18 5.21 7.60
N LEU A 15 -10.52 4.10 7.30
CA LEU A 15 -9.72 3.34 8.25
C LEU A 15 -8.63 4.23 8.88
N ILE A 16 -7.84 4.90 8.04
CA ILE A 16 -6.71 5.72 8.52
C ILE A 16 -7.17 6.97 9.28
N PHE A 17 -8.23 7.64 8.83
CA PHE A 17 -8.80 8.76 9.57
C PHE A 17 -9.45 8.32 10.90
N SER A 18 -9.97 7.10 10.97
CA SER A 18 -10.54 6.56 12.21
C SER A 18 -9.46 6.13 13.19
N ILE A 19 -8.35 5.53 12.72
CA ILE A 19 -7.17 5.27 13.55
C ILE A 19 -6.55 6.58 14.05
N GLY A 20 -6.45 7.58 13.17
CA GLY A 20 -5.94 8.92 13.52
C GLY A 20 -4.53 8.86 14.13
N GLU A 21 -4.37 9.47 15.31
CA GLU A 21 -3.09 9.54 16.02
C GLU A 21 -2.85 8.36 16.98
N ASP A 22 -3.76 7.37 17.03
CA ASP A 22 -3.65 6.22 17.91
C ASP A 22 -2.56 5.25 17.43
N LYS A 23 -1.36 5.42 18.00
CA LYS A 23 -0.19 4.60 17.67
C LYS A 23 -0.34 3.13 18.05
N GLU A 24 -1.09 2.84 19.12
CA GLU A 24 -1.32 1.46 19.54
C GLU A 24 -2.23 0.78 18.52
N LEU A 25 -3.31 1.45 18.13
CA LEU A 25 -4.25 0.93 17.15
C LEU A 25 -3.60 0.79 15.75
N MET A 26 -2.75 1.75 15.35
CA MET A 26 -1.92 1.63 14.14
C MET A 26 -0.98 0.42 14.22
N SER A 27 -0.35 0.18 15.38
CA SER A 27 0.50 -1.00 15.59
C SER A 27 -0.30 -2.29 15.46
N LYS A 28 -1.49 -2.35 16.05
CA LYS A 28 -2.40 -3.50 15.95
C LYS A 28 -2.80 -3.75 14.50
N PHE A 29 -3.12 -2.71 13.73
CA PHE A 29 -3.43 -2.83 12.30
C PHE A 29 -2.24 -3.35 11.50
N ILE A 30 -1.04 -2.77 11.67
CA ILE A 30 0.16 -3.22 10.94
C ILE A 30 0.49 -4.68 11.28
N ASN A 31 0.29 -5.12 12.53
CA ASN A 31 0.51 -6.52 12.93
C ASN A 31 -0.48 -7.50 12.29
N LYS A 32 -1.64 -7.05 11.77
CA LYS A 32 -2.53 -7.88 10.95
C LYS A 32 -1.96 -8.11 9.56
N ILE A 33 -1.13 -7.18 9.07
CA ILE A 33 -0.41 -7.36 7.83
C ILE A 33 0.71 -8.38 8.10
N THR A 34 0.53 -9.63 7.70
CA THR A 34 1.57 -10.65 7.84
C THR A 34 2.63 -10.43 6.76
N VAL A 35 3.56 -9.52 7.01
CA VAL A 35 4.56 -9.06 6.03
C VAL A 35 5.75 -10.03 5.90
N HIS A 36 5.54 -11.33 5.67
CA HIS A 36 6.57 -12.38 5.73
C HIS A 36 7.02 -12.72 7.18
N GLU A 37 7.48 -13.96 7.41
CA GLU A 37 7.84 -14.47 8.77
C GLU A 37 8.95 -13.66 9.46
N SER A 38 9.74 -12.93 8.69
CA SER A 38 10.87 -12.13 9.17
C SER A 38 10.48 -10.72 9.63
N PHE A 39 9.33 -10.19 9.21
CA PHE A 39 8.94 -8.84 9.62
C PHE A 39 8.58 -8.81 11.10
N LYS A 40 9.22 -7.90 11.83
CA LYS A 40 8.92 -7.62 13.22
C LYS A 40 8.73 -6.12 13.39
N LEU A 41 7.52 -5.71 13.73
CA LEU A 41 7.18 -4.29 13.91
C LEU A 41 8.08 -3.60 14.94
N GLY A 42 8.55 -4.29 15.98
CA GLY A 42 9.43 -3.74 17.01
C GLY A 42 8.70 -2.73 17.91
N ASN A 43 9.35 -1.59 18.22
CA ASN A 43 8.77 -0.52 19.04
C ASN A 43 8.82 0.84 18.31
N PRO A 44 7.87 1.09 17.38
CA PRO A 44 7.79 2.35 16.65
C PRO A 44 7.60 3.55 17.57
N LYS A 45 8.23 4.68 17.22
CA LYS A 45 8.09 5.96 17.94
C LYS A 45 6.97 6.81 17.39
N ARG A 46 6.85 6.84 16.06
CA ARG A 46 5.82 7.56 15.32
C ARG A 46 5.54 6.89 13.98
N TYR A 47 4.44 7.28 13.37
CA TYR A 47 4.06 6.89 12.02
C TYR A 47 3.90 8.14 11.15
N THR A 48 4.16 8.02 9.86
CA THR A 48 3.73 8.99 8.86
C THR A 48 2.96 8.24 7.79
N VAL A 49 1.74 8.69 7.50
CA VAL A 49 0.90 8.06 6.48
C VAL A 49 0.73 9.02 5.31
N LEU A 50 1.01 8.55 4.10
CA LEU A 50 0.74 9.26 2.85
C LEU A 50 -0.43 8.55 2.17
N LEU A 51 -1.56 9.25 2.02
CA LEU A 51 -2.76 8.72 1.35
C LEU A 51 -2.79 9.19 -0.09
N GLU A 52 -3.09 8.28 -1.01
CA GLU A 52 -3.21 8.55 -2.45
C GLU A 52 -1.99 9.30 -3.04
N GLN A 53 -0.80 8.98 -2.53
CA GLN A 53 0.42 9.71 -2.88
C GLN A 53 0.91 9.30 -4.27
N SER A 54 1.01 10.29 -5.16
CA SER A 54 1.61 10.09 -6.47
C SER A 54 3.13 9.99 -6.41
N PHE A 55 3.70 9.03 -7.15
CA PHE A 55 5.13 8.94 -7.45
C PHE A 55 5.40 9.09 -8.95
N SER A 56 4.60 9.92 -9.63
CA SER A 56 4.69 10.20 -11.07
C SER A 56 4.64 8.92 -11.90
N ASP A 57 5.67 8.60 -12.69
CA ASP A 57 5.62 7.44 -13.58
C ASP A 57 5.70 6.12 -12.80
N PHE A 58 6.01 6.12 -11.51
CA PHE A 58 5.93 4.92 -10.66
C PHE A 58 4.51 4.68 -10.12
N GLY A 59 3.55 5.51 -10.54
CA GLY A 59 2.14 5.44 -10.20
C GLY A 59 1.84 6.00 -8.82
N ASP A 60 0.56 6.03 -8.49
CA ASP A 60 0.08 6.46 -7.17
C ASP A 60 0.04 5.26 -6.23
N ALA A 61 0.27 5.48 -4.94
CA ALA A 61 0.04 4.49 -3.89
C ALA A 61 -1.25 4.84 -3.18
N ASP A 62 -2.16 3.87 -3.01
CA ASP A 62 -3.38 4.12 -2.22
C ASP A 62 -3.02 4.51 -0.78
N MET A 63 -2.02 3.85 -0.20
CA MET A 63 -1.45 4.22 1.10
C MET A 63 0.04 3.89 1.20
N VAL A 64 0.80 4.78 1.83
CA VAL A 64 2.17 4.53 2.27
C VAL A 64 2.25 4.75 3.78
N ILE A 65 2.71 3.76 4.53
CA ILE A 65 2.99 3.90 5.97
C ILE A 65 4.49 3.92 6.17
N ILE A 66 5.00 4.99 6.77
CA ILE A 66 6.39 5.13 7.17
C ILE A 66 6.45 4.92 8.67
N ILE A 67 7.18 3.89 9.09
CA ILE A 67 7.38 3.50 10.48
C ILE A 67 8.72 4.08 10.93
N HIS A 68 8.68 4.92 11.95
CA HIS A 68 9.84 5.65 12.45
C HIS A 68 10.26 5.07 13.80
N TYR A 69 11.51 4.62 13.89
CA TYR A 69 12.06 3.99 15.10
C TYR A 69 12.83 4.96 15.99
N LYS A 70 13.04 6.19 15.54
CA LYS A 70 13.64 7.25 16.34
C LYS A 70 12.75 8.49 16.34
N ASP A 71 12.84 9.24 17.43
CA ASP A 71 12.17 10.53 17.55
C ASP A 71 13.22 11.63 17.37
N LYS A 72 13.50 11.96 16.10
CA LYS A 72 14.53 12.92 15.70
C LYS A 72 14.03 13.77 14.53
N GLU A 73 14.45 15.04 14.50
CA GLU A 73 14.17 15.95 13.38
C GLU A 73 14.76 15.47 12.05
N VAL A 74 15.90 14.75 12.10
CA VAL A 74 16.56 14.16 10.93
C VAL A 74 16.76 12.67 11.18
N GLU A 75 16.05 11.86 10.41
CA GLU A 75 16.17 10.40 10.42
C GLU A 75 16.90 9.89 9.18
N LYS A 76 17.71 8.86 9.38
CA LYS A 76 18.39 8.18 8.30
C LYS A 76 17.56 7.03 7.77
N ALA A 77 17.96 6.46 6.63
CA ALA A 77 17.33 5.29 6.05
C ALA A 77 17.20 4.13 7.06
N GLU A 78 18.25 3.85 7.85
CA GLU A 78 18.27 2.78 8.85
C GLU A 78 17.23 2.89 9.97
N ASP A 79 16.65 4.08 10.15
CA ASP A 79 15.69 4.39 11.21
C ASP A 79 14.23 4.24 10.76
N LYS A 80 14.02 3.86 9.49
CA LYS A 80 12.73 3.82 8.84
C LYS A 80 12.46 2.49 8.15
N ILE A 81 11.22 2.02 8.29
CA ILE A 81 10.63 0.99 7.42
C ILE A 81 9.46 1.62 6.68
N VAL A 82 9.28 1.27 5.40
CA VAL A 82 8.19 1.79 4.57
C VAL A 82 7.30 0.65 4.09
N LEU A 83 5.99 0.81 4.25
CA LEU A 83 4.97 -0.11 3.75
C LEU A 83 4.22 0.58 2.59
N PHE A 84 4.34 0.04 1.38
CA PHE A 84 3.52 0.44 0.24
C PHE A 84 2.30 -0.47 0.17
N ILE A 85 1.11 0.13 0.20
CA ILE A 85 -0.16 -0.58 0.29
C ILE A 85 -1.04 -0.16 -0.89
N GLU A 86 -1.54 -1.16 -1.61
CA GLU A 86 -2.46 -1.01 -2.74
C GLU A 86 -3.72 -1.81 -2.48
N GLY A 87 -4.88 -1.18 -2.63
CA GLY A 87 -6.18 -1.81 -2.47
C GLY A 87 -6.70 -2.40 -3.78
N LYS A 88 -7.50 -3.46 -3.69
CA LYS A 88 -8.36 -3.96 -4.77
C LYS A 88 -9.71 -4.40 -4.21
N VAL A 89 -10.81 -4.08 -4.89
CA VAL A 89 -12.15 -4.53 -4.48
C VAL A 89 -12.88 -5.33 -5.58
N ASN A 90 -13.95 -6.02 -5.20
CA ASN A 90 -14.86 -6.68 -6.13
C ASN A 90 -15.95 -5.71 -6.63
N THR A 91 -15.63 -4.87 -7.61
CA THR A 91 -16.66 -4.02 -8.23
C THR A 91 -17.72 -4.87 -8.96
N SER A 92 -18.99 -4.49 -8.89
CA SER A 92 -20.11 -5.16 -9.57
C SER A 92 -19.76 -5.56 -11.01
N GLY A 93 -19.73 -6.87 -11.29
CA GLY A 93 -19.45 -7.42 -12.62
C GLY A 93 -18.01 -7.92 -12.85
N SER A 94 -17.10 -7.77 -11.88
CA SER A 94 -15.77 -8.41 -11.94
C SER A 94 -15.43 -9.12 -10.65
N ASN A 95 -15.11 -10.42 -10.76
CA ASN A 95 -14.46 -11.14 -9.66
C ASN A 95 -12.97 -10.87 -9.76
N TRP A 96 -12.46 -10.00 -8.90
CA TRP A 96 -11.02 -9.82 -8.79
C TRP A 96 -10.44 -11.10 -8.17
N ILE A 97 -9.52 -11.76 -8.89
CA ILE A 97 -8.92 -13.04 -8.47
C ILE A 97 -7.40 -12.88 -8.50
N ILE A 98 -6.76 -13.13 -7.36
CA ILE A 98 -5.30 -13.00 -7.18
C ILE A 98 -4.51 -13.75 -8.27
N LYS A 99 -4.88 -15.02 -8.52
CA LYS A 99 -4.23 -15.87 -9.54
C LYS A 99 -4.34 -15.28 -10.94
N THR A 100 -5.50 -14.77 -11.34
CA THR A 100 -5.67 -14.15 -12.66
C THR A 100 -4.83 -12.88 -12.81
N GLN A 101 -4.69 -12.08 -11.74
CA GLN A 101 -3.82 -10.90 -11.78
C GLN A 101 -2.35 -11.28 -11.84
N HIS A 102 -1.96 -12.32 -11.11
CA HIS A 102 -0.61 -12.88 -11.12
C HIS A 102 -0.26 -13.44 -12.50
N ASP A 103 -1.08 -14.30 -13.09
CA ASP A 103 -0.86 -14.90 -14.41
C ASP A 103 -0.64 -13.83 -15.50
N LYS A 104 -1.38 -12.71 -15.41
CA LYS A 104 -1.19 -11.55 -16.29
C LYS A 104 0.14 -10.84 -16.06
N TYR A 105 0.58 -10.72 -14.81
CA TYR A 105 1.86 -10.11 -14.45
C TYR A 105 3.06 -10.94 -14.95
N ILE A 106 3.03 -12.26 -14.75
CA ILE A 106 4.13 -13.17 -15.14
C ILE A 106 4.35 -13.19 -16.65
N GLN A 107 3.30 -12.93 -17.44
CA GLN A 107 3.44 -12.78 -18.89
C GLN A 107 4.35 -11.61 -19.28
N LYS A 108 4.58 -10.62 -18.39
CA LYS A 108 5.46 -9.47 -18.62
C LYS A 108 5.12 -8.72 -19.92
N LYS A 109 3.81 -8.58 -20.20
CA LYS A 109 3.28 -7.94 -21.41
C LYS A 109 2.43 -6.74 -21.07
N GLU A 110 2.50 -5.72 -21.92
CA GLU A 110 1.61 -4.58 -21.85
C GLU A 110 0.22 -4.99 -22.38
N TYR A 111 -0.82 -4.70 -21.62
CA TYR A 111 -2.21 -4.92 -22.02
C TYR A 111 -3.08 -3.78 -21.50
N LYS A 112 -4.24 -3.53 -22.13
CA LYS A 112 -5.14 -2.47 -21.68
C LYS A 112 -5.51 -2.67 -20.19
N GLY A 113 -5.14 -1.72 -19.35
CA GLY A 113 -5.38 -1.78 -17.90
C GLY A 113 -4.29 -2.45 -17.06
N TYR A 114 -3.13 -2.79 -17.64
CA TYR A 114 -2.00 -3.35 -16.86
C TYR A 114 -1.56 -2.45 -15.70
N SER A 115 -1.72 -1.13 -15.83
CA SER A 115 -1.39 -0.18 -14.78
C SER A 115 -2.29 -0.30 -13.54
N SER A 116 -3.45 -0.93 -13.65
CA SER A 116 -4.38 -1.20 -12.56
C SER A 116 -4.20 -2.61 -11.95
N ASN A 117 -3.28 -3.40 -12.50
CA ASN A 117 -2.91 -4.69 -11.95
C ASN A 117 -2.04 -4.49 -10.70
N LEU A 118 -2.44 -5.14 -9.62
CA LEU A 118 -1.82 -5.04 -8.31
C LEU A 118 -0.31 -5.31 -8.33
N PHE A 119 0.11 -6.38 -9.01
CA PHE A 119 1.51 -6.78 -9.07
C PHE A 119 2.37 -5.76 -9.82
N TYR A 120 1.86 -5.21 -10.94
CA TYR A 120 2.58 -4.12 -11.63
C TYR A 120 2.68 -2.85 -10.79
N GLN A 121 1.60 -2.44 -10.11
CA GLN A 121 1.61 -1.25 -9.26
C GLN A 121 2.67 -1.35 -8.16
N LEU A 122 2.69 -2.46 -7.43
CA LEU A 122 3.65 -2.70 -6.36
C LEU A 122 5.07 -2.92 -6.87
N TYR A 123 5.25 -3.61 -8.01
CA TYR A 123 6.53 -3.71 -8.67
C TYR A 123 7.11 -2.33 -9.03
N PHE A 124 6.27 -1.38 -9.45
CA PHE A 124 6.75 -0.01 -9.70
C PHE A 124 7.16 0.71 -8.42
N LYS A 125 6.51 0.46 -7.27
CA LYS A 125 7.02 0.97 -5.97
C LYS A 125 8.35 0.35 -5.60
N LYS A 126 8.53 -0.94 -5.89
CA LYS A 126 9.82 -1.59 -5.71
C LYS A 126 10.91 -0.96 -6.56
N GLN A 127 10.63 -0.73 -7.84
CA GLN A 127 11.58 -0.05 -8.73
C GLN A 127 11.91 1.37 -8.24
N LEU A 128 10.96 2.08 -7.63
CA LEU A 128 11.21 3.39 -7.03
C LEU A 128 12.21 3.30 -5.87
N ILE A 129 12.07 2.30 -4.98
CA ILE A 129 12.95 2.10 -3.82
C ILE A 129 14.32 1.54 -4.23
N ASP A 130 14.35 0.50 -5.08
CA ASP A 130 15.60 -0.12 -5.55
C ASP A 130 16.52 0.90 -6.23
N ASN A 131 15.94 1.87 -6.93
CA ASN A 131 16.67 2.91 -7.66
C ASN A 131 16.69 4.26 -6.91
N TRP A 132 16.33 4.27 -5.62
CA TRP A 132 16.25 5.50 -4.82
C TRP A 132 17.57 6.29 -4.85
N PRO A 133 18.77 5.69 -4.65
CA PRO A 133 20.03 6.43 -4.68
C PRO A 133 20.30 7.12 -6.01
N ASP A 134 20.02 6.44 -7.13
CA ASP A 134 20.25 6.99 -8.47
C ASP A 134 19.30 8.14 -8.78
N ILE A 135 18.02 7.99 -8.41
CA ILE A 135 17.01 9.05 -8.54
C ILE A 135 17.39 10.25 -7.67
N LYS A 136 17.80 10.01 -6.41
CA LYS A 136 18.23 11.06 -5.48
C LYS A 136 19.43 11.85 -6.03
N ASN A 137 20.44 11.15 -6.51
CA ASN A 137 21.62 11.75 -7.13
C ASN A 137 21.26 12.59 -8.39
N ASP A 138 20.23 12.21 -9.15
CA ASP A 138 19.75 13.01 -10.29
C ASP A 138 18.98 14.25 -9.85
N LEU A 139 18.19 14.16 -8.76
CA LEU A 139 17.45 15.30 -8.23
C LEU A 139 18.37 16.40 -7.69
N GLU A 140 19.52 16.02 -7.13
CA GLU A 140 20.51 16.93 -6.54
C GLU A 140 21.42 17.59 -7.60
N LYS A 141 21.44 17.06 -8.83
CA LYS A 141 22.13 17.73 -9.94
C LYS A 141 21.35 18.99 -10.31
N ASP A 142 21.99 20.15 -10.16
CA ASP A 142 21.49 21.45 -10.59
C ASP A 142 21.60 21.59 -12.11
N THR A 143 20.90 20.74 -12.85
CA THR A 143 20.84 20.82 -14.31
C THR A 143 19.39 20.76 -14.77
N LYS A 144 19.06 21.58 -15.78
CA LYS A 144 17.76 21.55 -16.48
C LYS A 144 17.49 20.20 -17.16
N ASP A 145 18.51 19.37 -17.29
CA ASP A 145 18.45 18.04 -17.88
C ASP A 145 18.50 16.94 -16.79
N ARG A 146 17.42 16.80 -16.02
CA ARG A 146 17.20 15.60 -15.20
C ARG A 146 16.98 14.40 -16.12
N LYS A 147 17.89 13.42 -16.08
CA LYS A 147 17.98 12.34 -17.09
C LYS A 147 17.76 10.95 -16.51
N VAL A 148 17.72 10.77 -15.20
CA VAL A 148 17.55 9.42 -14.64
C VAL A 148 16.13 8.95 -14.90
N ALA A 149 16.06 8.06 -15.88
CA ALA A 149 14.85 7.39 -16.29
C ALA A 149 15.12 5.88 -16.15
N ILE A 150 14.48 5.28 -15.17
CA ILE A 150 14.69 3.88 -14.80
C ILE A 150 14.00 3.00 -15.83
N GLN A 151 14.75 2.07 -16.43
CA GLN A 151 14.19 1.12 -17.38
C GLN A 151 13.29 0.13 -16.63
N SER A 152 11.99 0.14 -16.93
CA SER A 152 11.01 -0.83 -16.43
C SER A 152 10.61 -1.81 -17.54
N PHE A 153 9.59 -2.64 -17.32
CA PHE A 153 9.11 -3.63 -18.31
C PHE A 153 8.77 -3.03 -19.67
N PHE A 154 8.09 -1.90 -19.69
CA PHE A 154 7.47 -1.37 -20.92
C PHE A 154 8.04 -0.03 -21.36
N ARG A 155 8.57 0.75 -20.41
CA ARG A 155 9.05 2.10 -20.66
C ARG A 155 10.02 2.56 -19.59
N LYS A 156 10.74 3.63 -19.89
CA LYS A 156 11.51 4.37 -18.89
C LYS A 156 10.57 5.13 -17.96
N ARG A 157 10.85 5.15 -16.66
CA ARG A 157 10.05 5.81 -15.61
C ARG A 157 10.87 6.89 -14.92
N LYS A 158 10.23 8.02 -14.60
CA LYS A 158 10.82 9.14 -13.85
C LYS A 158 9.85 9.67 -12.80
N ILE A 159 10.39 10.29 -11.76
CA ILE A 159 9.59 10.95 -10.71
C ILE A 159 9.11 12.36 -11.09
N GLY A 160 9.59 12.88 -12.23
CA GLY A 160 9.24 14.21 -12.73
C GLY A 160 9.84 15.36 -11.91
N ASN A 161 9.28 16.56 -12.05
CA ASN A 161 9.75 17.80 -11.41
C ASN A 161 8.78 18.34 -10.36
N ASN A 162 7.73 17.60 -10.02
CA ASN A 162 6.71 18.07 -9.08
C ASN A 162 7.30 18.13 -7.65
N PRO A 163 7.33 19.31 -7.00
CA PRO A 163 7.92 19.45 -5.67
C PRO A 163 7.25 18.59 -4.58
N ILE A 164 5.95 18.30 -4.71
CA ILE A 164 5.23 17.46 -3.75
C ILE A 164 5.64 16.01 -3.89
N VAL A 165 5.82 15.53 -5.13
CA VAL A 165 6.35 14.18 -5.41
C VAL A 165 7.77 14.05 -4.85
N HIS A 166 8.60 15.11 -4.97
CA HIS A 166 9.96 15.10 -4.42
C HIS A 166 9.98 15.07 -2.89
N LYS A 167 9.09 15.82 -2.24
CA LYS A 167 8.93 15.76 -0.78
C LYS A 167 8.56 14.34 -0.34
N ALA A 168 7.56 13.73 -0.97
CA ALA A 168 7.16 12.36 -0.67
C ALA A 168 8.28 11.34 -0.94
N PHE A 169 9.01 11.48 -2.05
CA PHE A 169 10.15 10.63 -2.41
C PHE A 169 11.28 10.68 -1.36
N ASN A 170 11.56 11.84 -0.78
CA ASN A 170 12.55 11.95 0.30
C ASN A 170 12.06 11.32 1.61
N LEU A 171 10.75 11.35 1.89
CA LEU A 171 10.20 10.75 3.12
C LEU A 171 10.36 9.23 3.13
N ILE A 172 10.24 8.58 1.98
CA ILE A 172 10.31 7.11 1.83
C ILE A 172 11.75 6.55 1.76
N GLU A 173 12.78 7.36 1.96
CA GLU A 173 14.14 6.84 2.12
C GLU A 173 14.19 5.91 3.34
N CYS A 174 14.54 4.64 3.14
CA CYS A 174 14.40 3.62 4.18
C CYS A 174 15.40 2.50 4.04
N LYS A 175 15.58 1.75 5.13
CA LYS A 175 16.38 0.53 5.17
C LYS A 175 15.71 -0.59 4.37
N GLU A 176 14.40 -0.68 4.56
CA GLU A 176 13.60 -1.80 4.11
C GLU A 176 12.22 -1.29 3.74
N ALA A 177 11.72 -1.79 2.62
CA ALA A 177 10.41 -1.47 2.11
C ALA A 177 9.65 -2.76 1.83
N TYR A 178 8.36 -2.75 2.15
CA TYR A 178 7.46 -3.87 1.95
C TYR A 178 6.29 -3.47 1.06
N TYR A 179 5.78 -4.45 0.31
CA TYR A 179 4.78 -4.25 -0.73
C TYR A 179 3.58 -5.11 -0.42
N ILE A 180 2.42 -4.49 -0.20
CA ILE A 180 1.26 -5.14 0.38
C ILE A 180 0.03 -4.88 -0.48
N GLY A 181 -0.68 -5.95 -0.82
CA GLY A 181 -1.99 -5.87 -1.44
C GLY A 181 -3.10 -6.10 -0.41
N ILE A 182 -4.02 -5.16 -0.27
CA ILE A 182 -5.30 -5.42 0.42
C ILE A 182 -6.32 -5.82 -0.62
N VAL A 183 -6.79 -7.06 -0.58
CA VAL A 183 -7.50 -7.69 -1.70
C VAL A 183 -8.84 -8.30 -1.29
N PRO A 184 -9.77 -8.50 -2.23
CA PRO A 184 -11.09 -9.04 -1.94
C PRO A 184 -11.11 -10.57 -1.90
N THR A 185 -9.97 -11.19 -2.19
CA THR A 185 -9.73 -12.63 -2.04
C THR A 185 -9.75 -13.00 -0.57
N LYS A 186 -10.37 -14.14 -0.23
CA LYS A 186 -10.45 -14.64 1.15
C LYS A 186 -9.06 -14.95 1.70
N GLN A 187 -8.89 -14.84 3.02
CA GLN A 187 -7.57 -15.10 3.62
C GLN A 187 -7.10 -16.53 3.36
N SER A 188 -7.99 -17.53 3.42
CA SER A 188 -7.64 -18.92 3.11
C SER A 188 -7.16 -19.14 1.67
N GLU A 189 -7.65 -18.36 0.70
CA GLU A 189 -7.18 -18.42 -0.68
C GLU A 189 -5.83 -17.71 -0.85
N ILE A 190 -5.60 -16.63 -0.09
CA ILE A 190 -4.30 -15.95 0.01
C ILE A 190 -3.25 -16.90 0.60
N ASP A 191 -3.58 -17.61 1.69
CA ASP A 191 -2.65 -18.50 2.39
C ASP A 191 -2.22 -19.70 1.51
N ASN A 192 -3.10 -20.12 0.58
CA ASN A 192 -2.83 -21.19 -0.38
C ASN A 192 -2.24 -20.67 -1.71
N PHE A 193 -2.02 -19.37 -1.86
CA PHE A 193 -1.49 -18.78 -3.08
C PHE A 193 0.04 -18.92 -3.12
N ASP A 194 0.55 -19.70 -4.06
CA ASP A 194 1.97 -20.02 -4.23
C ASP A 194 2.63 -19.30 -5.43
N GLY A 195 1.97 -18.25 -5.93
CA GLY A 195 2.38 -17.54 -7.13
C GLY A 195 3.73 -16.85 -6.96
N LYS A 196 4.79 -17.47 -7.49
CA LYS A 196 6.13 -16.90 -7.49
C LYS A 196 6.19 -15.61 -8.32
N ILE A 197 6.82 -14.59 -7.77
CA ILE A 197 7.13 -13.32 -8.43
C ILE A 197 8.61 -12.97 -8.19
N ASP A 198 9.12 -11.98 -8.92
CA ASP A 198 10.51 -11.51 -8.85
C ASP A 198 10.78 -10.54 -7.69
N PHE A 199 9.87 -10.45 -6.73
CA PHE A 199 10.03 -9.67 -5.51
C PHE A 199 9.11 -10.16 -4.40
N ASP A 200 9.41 -9.82 -3.15
CA ASP A 200 8.58 -10.20 -2.02
C ASP A 200 7.36 -9.29 -1.90
N MET A 201 6.19 -9.90 -1.76
CA MET A 201 4.93 -9.21 -1.59
C MET A 201 4.09 -9.95 -0.55
N SER A 202 3.32 -9.20 0.21
CA SER A 202 2.37 -9.74 1.18
C SER A 202 0.95 -9.33 0.84
N PHE A 203 -0.02 -10.06 1.38
CA PHE A 203 -1.43 -9.82 1.13
C PHE A 203 -2.19 -9.78 2.46
N LEU A 204 -3.24 -8.97 2.49
CA LEU A 204 -4.23 -8.94 3.55
C LEU A 204 -5.61 -8.96 2.91
N SER A 205 -6.52 -9.81 3.37
CA SER A 205 -7.89 -9.75 2.88
C SER A 205 -8.65 -8.56 3.48
N TRP A 206 -9.61 -7.99 2.75
CA TRP A 206 -10.56 -7.04 3.32
C TRP A 206 -11.35 -7.62 4.50
N GLU A 207 -11.61 -8.93 4.47
CA GLU A 207 -12.19 -9.68 5.59
C GLU A 207 -11.34 -9.51 6.87
N LYS A 208 -10.01 -9.61 6.79
CA LYS A 208 -9.13 -9.38 7.96
C LYS A 208 -9.07 -7.92 8.41
N VAL A 209 -9.26 -6.98 7.49
CA VAL A 209 -9.38 -5.55 7.84
C VAL A 209 -10.68 -5.28 8.59
N GLU A 210 -11.80 -5.88 8.14
CA GLU A 210 -13.07 -5.81 8.86
C GLU A 210 -12.99 -6.49 10.23
N GLU A 211 -12.46 -7.71 10.32
CA GLU A 211 -12.25 -8.41 11.59
C GLU A 211 -11.44 -7.56 12.57
N PHE A 212 -10.38 -6.89 12.10
CA PHE A 212 -9.62 -5.95 12.92
C PHE A 212 -10.49 -4.82 13.47
N CYS A 213 -11.39 -4.25 12.65
CA CYS A 213 -12.30 -3.21 13.10
C CYS A 213 -13.28 -3.74 14.16
N GLU A 214 -13.84 -4.92 13.94
CA GLU A 214 -14.77 -5.59 14.86
C GLU A 214 -14.12 -5.91 16.21
N GLU A 215 -12.91 -6.50 16.20
CA GLU A 215 -12.16 -6.87 17.40
C GLU A 215 -11.79 -5.66 18.29
N ASN A 216 -11.68 -4.47 17.69
CA ASN A 216 -11.16 -3.29 18.39
C ASN A 216 -12.23 -2.21 18.65
N LYS A 217 -13.46 -2.33 18.10
CA LYS A 217 -14.49 -1.28 18.20
C LYS A 217 -14.91 -0.96 19.63
N GLU A 218 -14.90 -1.94 20.55
CA GLU A 218 -15.28 -1.72 21.95
C GLU A 218 -14.30 -0.79 22.68
N GLN A 219 -13.01 -0.89 22.35
CA GLN A 219 -11.95 -0.03 22.91
C GLN A 219 -11.77 1.25 22.09
N HIS A 220 -12.08 1.20 20.79
CA HIS A 220 -11.87 2.27 19.83
C HIS A 220 -13.15 2.48 19.01
N ALA A 221 -14.16 3.13 19.62
CA ALA A 221 -15.47 3.38 18.99
C ALA A 221 -15.38 4.18 17.67
N CYS A 222 -14.24 4.82 17.38
CA CYS A 222 -13.99 5.44 16.07
C CYS A 222 -14.08 4.43 14.90
N LEU A 223 -13.83 3.15 15.14
CA LEU A 223 -13.86 2.09 14.12
C LEU A 223 -15.26 1.69 13.69
N GLU A 224 -16.30 2.00 14.48
CA GLU A 224 -17.71 1.77 14.09
C GLU A 224 -18.04 2.47 12.77
N LYS A 225 -17.42 3.63 12.51
CA LYS A 225 -17.60 4.37 11.25
C LYS A 225 -16.99 3.63 10.05
N VAL A 226 -15.93 2.86 10.27
CA VAL A 226 -15.32 2.05 9.21
C VAL A 226 -16.24 0.88 8.89
N LEU A 227 -16.78 0.22 9.93
CA LEU A 227 -17.77 -0.87 9.81
C LEU A 227 -19.04 -0.41 9.06
N ASP A 228 -19.55 0.78 9.38
CA ASP A 228 -20.67 1.41 8.65
C ASP A 228 -20.43 1.54 7.14
N ILE A 229 -19.20 1.86 6.73
CA ILE A 229 -18.83 1.99 5.31
C ILE A 229 -18.73 0.60 4.67
N PHE A 230 -18.14 -0.32 5.40
CA PHE A 230 -18.08 -1.72 5.08
C PHE A 230 -19.50 -2.24 4.75
N ASP A 231 -20.46 -2.04 5.66
CA ASP A 231 -21.87 -2.40 5.49
C ASP A 231 -22.56 -1.69 4.31
N TYR A 232 -22.26 -0.41 4.13
CA TYR A 232 -22.80 0.35 3.00
C TYR A 232 -22.34 -0.20 1.65
N ASN A 233 -21.13 -0.77 1.58
CA ASN A 233 -20.54 -1.34 0.38
C ASN A 233 -20.62 -2.86 0.34
N ASP A 234 -21.61 -3.46 1.01
CA ASP A 234 -21.75 -4.91 1.08
C ASP A 234 -21.64 -5.55 -0.31
N GLN A 235 -20.89 -6.65 -0.37
CA GLN A 235 -20.53 -7.41 -1.58
C GLN A 235 -19.71 -6.66 -2.65
N GLN A 236 -19.52 -5.35 -2.53
CA GLN A 236 -18.72 -4.53 -3.46
C GLN A 236 -17.26 -4.45 -3.07
N ILE A 237 -16.94 -4.65 -1.78
CA ILE A 237 -15.57 -4.63 -1.29
C ILE A 237 -14.96 -6.00 -1.45
N TYR A 238 -15.62 -7.00 -0.87
CA TYR A 238 -15.35 -8.42 -0.99
C TYR A 238 -16.65 -9.17 -0.77
N ASN A 239 -16.66 -10.47 -1.08
CA ASN A 239 -17.83 -11.29 -0.88
C ASN A 239 -17.93 -11.72 0.59
N ARG A 240 -18.70 -10.95 1.38
CA ARG A 240 -19.17 -11.35 2.70
C ARG A 240 -20.15 -12.49 2.55
N LYS A 241 -19.67 -13.73 2.70
CA LYS A 241 -20.62 -14.82 2.90
C LYS A 241 -21.19 -14.67 4.31
N THR A 242 -22.42 -14.17 4.41
CA THR A 242 -23.24 -14.35 5.61
C THR A 242 -23.38 -15.85 5.86
N HIS A 243 -22.79 -16.36 6.93
CA HIS A 243 -23.13 -17.67 7.48
C HIS A 243 -24.39 -17.54 8.34
#